data_AF-A0A941GHW7-F1
#
_entry.id   AF-A0A941GHW7-F1
#
_cell.length_a   1.000
_cell.length_b   1.000
_cell.length_c   1.000
_cell.angle_alpha   90.00
_cell.angle_beta   90.00
_cell.angle_gamma   90.00
#
_symmetry.space_group_name_H-M   'P 1'
#
loop_
_entity.id
_entity.type
_entity.pdbx_description
1 polymer ?
#
loop_
_entity_poly.entity_id
_entity_poly.type
_entity_poly.pdbx_seq_one_letter_code
_entity_poly.pdbx_strand_id
1 'polypeptide(L)'
;NFLSTILRVAAERDTLRVVDDQHGAPTSAEMIADVTALAVSAYRSGTLATGLYHLTASGETSWHDFARHIIDRANTNGAILKLTADEVQPIPTADYPTPARRPANSRLHTRKLAESLRIQLPHWAV
;
A
#
# COMPACT_ATOMS: atom_id res chain seq x y z
N ASN A 1 2.62 -11.46 1.41
CA ASN A 1 2.93 -10.01 1.20
C ASN A 1 2.98 -9.33 2.58
N PHE A 2 3.08 -8.00 2.66
CA PHE A 2 3.10 -7.27 3.93
C PHE A 2 1.84 -7.55 4.77
N LEU A 3 0.65 -7.43 4.17
CA LEU A 3 -0.65 -7.73 4.81
C LEU A 3 -0.65 -9.08 5.54
N SER A 4 -0.35 -10.17 4.84
CA SER A 4 -0.33 -11.52 5.46
C SER A 4 0.67 -11.64 6.60
N THR A 5 1.79 -10.91 6.51
CA THR A 5 2.83 -10.92 7.55
C THR A 5 2.34 -10.20 8.80
N ILE A 6 1.71 -9.02 8.65
CA ILE A 6 1.15 -8.27 9.77
C ILE A 6 0.07 -9.07 10.49
N LEU A 7 -0.88 -9.67 9.76
CA LEU A 7 -1.95 -10.48 10.36
C LEU A 7 -1.40 -11.67 11.14
N ARG A 8 -0.43 -12.41 10.57
CA ARG A 8 0.20 -13.55 11.24
C ARG A 8 0.93 -13.10 12.51
N VAL A 9 1.75 -12.06 12.43
CA VAL A 9 2.50 -11.56 13.59
C VAL A 9 1.56 -11.02 14.66
N ALA A 10 0.44 -10.39 14.25
CA ALA A 10 -0.56 -9.87 15.16
C ALA A 10 -1.33 -10.96 15.94
N ALA A 11 -1.42 -12.17 15.39
CA ALA A 11 -1.96 -13.32 16.11
C ALA A 11 -0.96 -13.95 17.09
N GLU A 12 0.34 -13.75 16.87
CA GLU A 12 1.41 -14.45 17.60
C GLU A 12 2.08 -13.61 18.71
N ARG A 13 2.17 -12.28 18.54
CA ARG A 13 2.99 -11.40 19.38
C ARG A 13 2.17 -10.37 20.16
N ASP A 14 2.72 -9.91 21.28
CA ASP A 14 2.13 -8.85 22.12
C ASP A 14 2.45 -7.44 21.64
N THR A 15 3.57 -7.27 20.91
CA THR A 15 4.01 -5.98 20.37
C THR A 15 4.62 -6.14 18.99
N LEU A 16 4.55 -5.08 18.20
CA LEU A 16 5.12 -5.04 16.85
C LEU A 16 5.81 -3.69 16.61
N ARG A 17 7.06 -3.71 16.16
CA ARG A 17 7.81 -2.50 15.77
C ARG A 17 7.80 -2.36 14.25
N VAL A 18 7.38 -1.23 13.72
CA VAL A 18 7.24 -1.01 12.26
C VAL A 18 7.78 0.36 11.87
N VAL A 19 8.46 0.41 10.73
CA VAL A 19 9.08 1.62 10.19
C VAL A 19 8.05 2.71 9.88
N ASP A 20 8.27 3.94 10.33
CA ASP A 20 7.35 5.08 10.16
C ASP A 20 7.85 6.17 9.19
N ASP A 21 9.13 6.16 8.82
CA ASP A 21 9.80 7.19 8.01
C ASP A 21 9.96 6.81 6.51
N GLN A 22 9.27 5.75 6.06
CA GLN A 22 9.17 5.34 4.66
C GLN A 22 7.75 5.51 4.15
N HIS A 23 7.56 6.38 3.15
CA HIS A 23 6.22 6.74 2.64
C HIS A 23 5.97 6.22 1.22
N GLY A 24 4.75 5.72 0.99
CA GLY A 24 4.28 5.25 -0.32
C GLY A 24 2.77 5.01 -0.30
N ALA A 25 2.26 4.26 -1.28
CA ALA A 25 0.83 3.93 -1.38
C ALA A 25 0.64 2.42 -1.59
N PRO A 26 0.18 1.67 -0.57
CA PRO A 26 -0.19 0.27 -0.71
C PRO A 26 -1.20 0.10 -1.86
N THR A 27 -0.89 -0.81 -2.78
CA THR A 27 -1.70 -1.01 -4.00
C THR A 27 -2.03 -2.49 -4.14
N SER A 28 -3.32 -2.81 -4.28
CA SER A 28 -3.77 -4.19 -4.43
C SER A 28 -3.45 -4.73 -5.83
N ALA A 29 -3.23 -6.04 -5.91
CA ALA A 29 -3.02 -6.72 -7.19
C ALA A 29 -4.28 -6.64 -8.08
N GLU A 30 -5.47 -6.64 -7.46
CA GLU A 30 -6.77 -6.47 -8.13
C GLU A 30 -6.86 -5.12 -8.83
N MET A 31 -6.56 -4.01 -8.13
CA MET A 31 -6.55 -2.69 -8.75
C MET A 31 -5.55 -2.60 -9.90
N ILE A 32 -4.36 -3.19 -9.73
CA ILE A 32 -3.36 -3.23 -10.81
C ILE A 32 -3.93 -3.96 -12.02
N ALA A 33 -4.59 -5.09 -11.83
CA ALA A 33 -5.20 -5.86 -12.91
C ALA A 33 -6.30 -5.07 -13.63
N ASP A 34 -7.23 -4.46 -12.88
CA ASP A 34 -8.36 -3.71 -13.44
C ASP A 34 -7.89 -2.50 -14.27
N VAL A 35 -6.97 -1.71 -13.71
CA VAL A 35 -6.44 -0.53 -14.41
C VAL A 35 -5.57 -0.94 -15.60
N THR A 36 -4.85 -2.06 -15.51
CA THR A 36 -4.08 -2.59 -16.65
C THR A 36 -5.00 -3.07 -17.77
N ALA A 37 -6.10 -3.77 -17.45
CA ALA A 37 -7.08 -4.19 -18.45
C ALA A 37 -7.71 -2.99 -19.16
N LEU A 38 -8.05 -1.93 -18.40
CA LEU A 38 -8.54 -0.68 -18.95
C LEU A 38 -7.49 -0.01 -19.86
N ALA A 39 -6.23 0.04 -19.43
CA ALA A 39 -5.14 0.61 -20.22
C ALA A 39 -4.91 -0.12 -21.54
N VAL A 40 -4.94 -1.46 -21.51
CA VAL A 40 -4.83 -2.28 -22.73
C VAL A 40 -6.00 -2.02 -23.68
N SER A 41 -7.22 -1.94 -23.17
CA SER A 41 -8.42 -1.63 -23.97
C SER A 41 -8.30 -0.24 -24.62
N ALA A 42 -7.94 0.78 -23.84
CA ALA A 42 -7.75 2.15 -24.31
C ALA A 42 -6.60 2.29 -25.32
N TYR A 43 -5.52 1.52 -25.16
CA TYR A 43 -4.44 1.48 -26.14
C TYR A 43 -4.93 0.90 -27.47
N ARG A 44 -5.68 -0.21 -27.43
CA ARG A 44 -6.21 -0.87 -28.63
C ARG A 44 -7.23 -0.02 -29.38
N SER A 45 -7.98 0.84 -28.69
CA SER A 45 -8.91 1.80 -29.29
C SER A 45 -8.23 3.11 -29.74
N GLY A 46 -6.93 3.28 -29.48
CA GLY A 46 -6.19 4.50 -29.83
C GLY A 46 -6.44 5.68 -28.89
N THR A 47 -7.09 5.48 -27.73
CA THR A 47 -7.36 6.54 -26.75
C THR A 47 -6.30 6.65 -25.65
N LEU A 48 -5.39 5.69 -25.55
CA LEU A 48 -4.20 5.76 -24.70
C LEU A 48 -2.93 5.73 -25.56
N ALA A 49 -2.06 6.73 -25.38
CA ALA A 49 -0.76 6.75 -26.04
C ALA A 49 0.23 5.78 -25.38
N THR A 50 1.16 5.23 -26.17
CA THR A 50 2.29 4.47 -25.63
C THR A 50 3.15 5.36 -24.72
N GLY A 51 3.77 4.75 -23.70
CA GLY A 51 4.72 5.45 -22.85
C GLY A 51 4.79 4.88 -21.44
N LEU A 52 5.51 5.61 -20.59
CA LEU A 52 5.66 5.28 -19.18
C LEU A 52 4.57 5.94 -18.34
N TYR A 53 3.96 5.15 -17.45
CA TYR A 53 2.91 5.57 -16.52
C TYR A 53 3.19 4.99 -15.14
N HIS A 54 2.90 5.75 -14.08
CA HIS A 54 2.87 5.23 -12.72
C HIS A 54 1.45 4.75 -12.38
N LEU A 55 1.37 3.60 -11.71
CA LEU A 55 0.13 3.01 -11.24
C LEU A 55 0.29 2.58 -9.77
N THR A 56 -0.39 3.31 -8.88
CA THR A 56 -0.57 2.98 -7.47
C THR A 56 -1.96 3.44 -7.04
N ALA A 57 -2.44 2.97 -5.89
CA ALA A 57 -3.58 3.60 -5.22
C ALA A 57 -3.31 5.09 -4.96
N SER A 58 -4.36 5.87 -4.71
CA SER A 58 -4.24 7.27 -4.30
C SER A 58 -4.00 7.41 -2.79
N GLY A 59 -3.59 8.62 -2.38
CA GLY A 59 -3.14 8.89 -1.02
C GLY A 59 -1.71 8.39 -0.76
N GLU A 60 -1.31 8.43 0.50
CA GLU A 60 -0.02 7.96 0.96
C GLU A 60 -0.11 7.52 2.43
N THR A 61 0.85 6.71 2.86
CA THR A 61 0.95 6.21 4.22
C THR A 61 2.37 5.71 4.50
N SER A 62 2.68 5.51 5.79
CA SER A 62 3.89 4.81 6.24
C SER A 62 3.65 3.30 6.36
N TRP A 63 4.70 2.49 6.50
CA TRP A 63 4.50 1.07 6.82
C TRP A 63 3.84 0.89 8.18
N HIS A 64 4.17 1.73 9.16
CA HIS A 64 3.56 1.76 10.49
C HIS A 64 2.05 1.98 10.42
N ASP A 65 1.61 3.04 9.73
CA ASP A 65 0.18 3.38 9.65
C ASP A 65 -0.58 2.36 8.82
N PHE A 66 0.06 1.77 7.80
CA PHE A 66 -0.53 0.65 7.07
C PHE A 66 -0.71 -0.58 7.97
N ALA A 67 0.27 -0.93 8.81
CA ALA A 67 0.15 -2.03 9.74
C ALA A 67 -0.98 -1.81 10.75
N ARG A 68 -1.08 -0.62 11.34
CA ARG A 68 -2.18 -0.22 12.24
C ARG A 68 -3.53 -0.39 11.54
N HIS A 69 -3.67 0.15 10.33
CA HIS A 69 -4.90 0.04 9.55
C HIS A 69 -5.29 -1.42 9.26
N ILE A 70 -4.33 -2.28 8.93
CA ILE A 70 -4.56 -3.72 8.72
C ILE A 70 -5.17 -4.37 9.97
N ILE A 71 -4.56 -4.12 11.14
CA ILE A 71 -4.97 -4.72 12.40
C ILE A 71 -6.36 -4.22 12.81
N ASP A 72 -6.62 -2.91 12.72
CA ASP A 72 -7.93 -2.33 13.03
C ASP A 72 -9.04 -2.89 12.14
N ARG A 73 -8.77 -3.01 10.83
CA ARG A 73 -9.72 -3.62 9.89
C ARG A 73 -9.96 -5.09 10.19
N ALA A 74 -8.92 -5.85 10.53
CA ALA A 74 -9.05 -7.26 10.89
C ALA A 74 -9.90 -7.44 12.15
N ASN A 75 -9.61 -6.67 13.20
CA ASN A 75 -10.37 -6.70 14.46
C ASN A 75 -11.84 -6.29 14.24
N THR A 76 -12.09 -5.24 13.46
CA THR A 76 -13.45 -4.80 13.11
C THR A 76 -14.21 -5.87 12.31
N ASN A 77 -13.50 -6.67 11.52
CA ASN A 77 -14.06 -7.80 10.77
C ASN A 77 -14.13 -9.11 11.59
N GLY A 78 -13.89 -9.06 12.90
CA GLY A 78 -14.05 -10.19 13.82
C GLY A 78 -12.86 -11.14 13.90
N ALA A 79 -11.68 -10.76 13.37
CA ALA A 79 -10.47 -11.52 13.61
C ALA A 79 -10.09 -11.50 15.10
N ILE A 80 -9.67 -12.64 15.63
CA ILE A 80 -9.13 -12.74 16.99
C ILE A 80 -7.61 -12.59 16.89
N LEU A 81 -7.13 -11.38 17.10
CA LEU A 81 -5.70 -11.06 17.16
C LEU A 81 -5.25 -10.87 18.61
N LYS A 82 -3.97 -11.10 18.88
CA LYS A 82 -3.37 -10.90 20.20
C LYS A 82 -3.11 -9.41 20.47
N LEU A 83 -2.83 -8.65 19.42
CA LEU A 83 -2.56 -7.22 19.48
C LEU A 83 -3.64 -6.39 18.78
N THR A 84 -3.76 -5.14 19.21
CA THR A 84 -4.51 -4.07 18.57
C THR A 84 -3.55 -3.11 17.88
N ALA A 85 -4.09 -2.09 17.19
CA ALA A 85 -3.23 -1.10 16.54
C ALA A 85 -2.38 -0.29 17.52
N ASP A 86 -2.73 -0.24 18.81
CA ASP A 86 -2.01 0.53 19.83
C ASP A 86 -0.69 -0.13 20.26
N GLU A 87 -0.56 -1.45 20.08
CA GLU A 87 0.70 -2.16 20.34
C GLU A 87 1.67 -2.13 19.13
N VAL A 88 1.31 -1.42 18.05
CA VAL A 88 2.21 -1.15 16.92
C VAL A 88 3.04 0.09 17.23
N GLN A 89 4.34 -0.12 17.47
CA GLN A 89 5.29 0.93 17.82
C GLN A 89 6.02 1.44 16.58
N PRO A 90 6.08 2.76 16.36
CA PRO A 90 6.86 3.35 15.28
C PRO A 90 8.36 3.23 15.57
N ILE A 91 9.14 2.99 14.51
CA ILE A 91 10.60 3.02 14.56
C ILE A 91 11.17 3.75 13.33
N PRO A 92 12.32 4.42 13.44
CA PRO A 92 13.01 4.94 12.26
C PRO A 92 13.61 3.80 11.43
N THR A 93 13.85 4.04 10.14
CA THR A 93 14.54 3.07 9.26
C THR A 93 15.90 2.65 9.82
N ALA A 94 16.60 3.53 10.54
CA ALA A 94 17.90 3.25 11.15
C ALA A 94 17.86 2.10 12.18
N ASP A 95 16.72 1.87 12.82
CA ASP A 95 16.52 0.82 13.83
C ASP A 95 16.18 -0.55 13.21
N TYR A 96 16.02 -0.60 11.87
CA TYR A 96 15.70 -1.82 11.14
C TYR A 96 16.62 -1.99 9.91
N PRO A 97 17.90 -2.36 10.12
CA PRO A 97 18.87 -2.45 9.04
C PRO A 97 18.51 -3.58 8.07
N THR A 98 18.38 -3.24 6.79
CA THR A 98 18.17 -4.21 5.70
C THR A 98 19.37 -4.22 4.75
N PRO A 99 19.71 -5.36 4.12
CA PRO A 99 20.86 -5.44 3.21
C PRO A 99 20.78 -4.45 2.04
N ALA A 100 19.58 -4.21 1.50
CA ALA A 100 19.34 -3.20 0.50
C ALA A 100 18.81 -1.92 1.14
N ARG A 101 19.31 -0.76 0.70
CA ARG A 101 18.79 0.54 1.12
C ARG A 101 17.37 0.72 0.62
N ARG A 102 16.44 1.02 1.54
CA ARG A 102 15.06 1.37 1.20
C ARG A 102 14.93 2.88 1.00
N PRO A 103 14.19 3.35 -0.03
CA PRO A 103 13.90 4.76 -0.22
C PRO A 103 12.91 5.27 0.84
N ALA A 104 13.20 6.42 1.43
CA ALA A 104 12.28 7.10 2.35
C ALA A 104 11.02 7.63 1.65
N ASN A 105 11.13 7.97 0.35
CA ASN A 105 10.02 8.47 -0.46
C ASN A 105 9.80 7.58 -1.69
N SER A 106 8.71 6.83 -1.66
CA SER A 106 8.24 5.97 -2.76
C SER A 106 6.87 6.42 -3.29
N ARG A 107 6.48 7.67 -3.03
CA ARG A 107 5.21 8.24 -3.51
C ARG A 107 5.30 8.47 -5.01
N LEU A 108 4.36 7.87 -5.76
CA LEU A 108 4.32 7.98 -7.21
C LEU A 108 3.17 8.88 -7.65
N HIS A 109 3.45 9.85 -8.50
CA HIS A 109 2.43 10.72 -9.07
C HIS A 109 1.73 10.02 -10.25
N THR A 110 0.44 9.70 -10.09
CA THR A 110 -0.35 8.88 -11.03
C THR A 110 -1.25 9.69 -11.97
N ARG A 111 -1.22 11.03 -11.87
CA ARG A 111 -2.09 11.95 -12.64
C ARG A 111 -2.10 11.67 -14.14
N LYS A 112 -0.93 11.41 -14.74
CA LYS A 112 -0.81 11.12 -16.17
C LYS A 112 -1.70 9.94 -16.59
N LEU A 113 -1.70 8.87 -15.80
CA LEU A 113 -2.52 7.67 -16.08
C LEU A 113 -3.99 7.96 -15.84
N ALA A 114 -4.32 8.59 -14.70
CA ALA A 114 -5.69 8.92 -14.31
C ALA A 114 -6.39 9.82 -15.34
N GLU A 115 -5.71 10.85 -15.84
CA GLU A 115 -6.23 11.75 -16.88
C GLU A 115 -6.36 11.04 -18.23
N SER A 116 -5.38 10.22 -18.60
CA SER A 116 -5.40 9.49 -19.88
C SER A 116 -6.52 8.45 -19.95
N LEU A 117 -6.81 7.79 -18.83
CA LEU A 117 -7.88 6.79 -18.73
C LEU A 117 -9.21 7.37 -18.25
N ARG A 118 -9.24 8.65 -17.84
CA ARG A 118 -10.40 9.34 -17.24
C ARG A 118 -10.98 8.59 -16.03
N ILE A 119 -10.09 8.10 -15.17
CA ILE A 119 -10.45 7.37 -13.95
C ILE A 119 -10.01 8.11 -12.70
N GLN A 120 -10.62 7.75 -11.57
CA GLN A 120 -10.12 8.06 -10.24
C GLN A 120 -9.55 6.79 -9.63
N LEU A 121 -8.32 6.87 -9.13
CA LEU A 121 -7.70 5.76 -8.41
C LEU A 121 -8.18 5.81 -6.96
N PRO A 122 -8.72 4.70 -6.41
CA PRO A 122 -9.26 4.70 -5.06
C PRO A 122 -8.16 4.93 -4.04
N HIS A 123 -8.53 5.48 -2.89
CA HIS A 123 -7.60 5.72 -1.79
C HIS A 123 -7.12 4.38 -1.21
N TRP A 124 -5.86 4.30 -0.80
CA TRP A 124 -5.23 3.05 -0.34
C TRP A 124 -5.95 2.36 0.83
N ALA A 125 -6.71 3.13 1.64
CA ALA A 125 -7.38 2.68 2.87
C ALA A 125 -8.85 2.24 2.68
N VAL A 126 -9.33 2.17 1.44
CA VAL A 126 -10.73 1.80 1.11
C VAL A 126 -10.84 0.30 0.88
#